data_AF-A0ABD3P0A8-F1
#
_entry.id   AF-A0ABD3P0A8-F1
#
_cell.length_a   1.000
_cell.length_b   1.000
_cell.length_c   1.000
_cell.angle_alpha   90.00
_cell.angle_beta   90.00
_cell.angle_gamma   90.00
#
_symmetry.space_group_name_H-M   'P 1'
#
loop_
_entity.id
_entity.type
_entity.pdbx_description
1 polymer ?
#
loop_
_entity_poly.entity_id
_entity_poly.type
_entity_poly.pdbx_seq_one_letter_code
_entity_poly.pdbx_strand_id
1 'polypeptide(L)'
;MSTSKESRRITTAPSDLYDASVFLHETDDTDHIHESHDEDDEDAILITDSLFANPSNQLVQRRNGSTAIDATAIDTSITTNTHPTISQILQEYTTACQIYGCSTRINAGILTTFRYRLPSLRVSGSFFDADMLALVEVLLHHCNGALKYIKRLDFTLAGAEGRQLGKKGIRSHGAYALAKVLEISRYIEEVFLPGNRIGPYGASAIFCAAKHNPTLRTLLMRGCRIGERGAFALVSQLLIEEKPDKEDEESRCGLREIDMSCNQIGFFGVFSIEKGLRNRMERIKARHDAPKNGCQNNDLDSYIMEVDLEGNLIFQEVVNCVTHGLGILLAVIATILLSNEVKGKPKHYVVSCAIYSTSLIVLYLSSTLYHSFFALQRTRYIFQVFDKCSIYILISGSYTPFFTVVVRHQMLLLFVWVFGISGISVEAFAPLWRFKGTFSLVMYLGMGWSCTWCINELIAALPPRSLQLLIAGGVFYTAGVPFFVRNNNLDHSIWHVFVMMGSICHWISIYIVVTQDHNFD
;
A
#
# COMPACT_ATOMS: atom_id res chain seq x y z
N MET A 1 20.57 25.84 7.68
CA MET A 1 20.82 24.75 6.71
C MET A 1 19.47 24.14 6.35
N SER A 2 18.93 24.61 5.23
CA SER A 2 17.57 24.32 4.74
C SER A 2 17.62 23.05 3.90
N THR A 3 17.15 21.92 4.45
CA THR A 3 16.85 20.72 3.66
C THR A 3 15.37 20.78 3.26
N SER A 4 15.11 21.28 2.06
CA SER A 4 13.80 21.18 1.43
C SER A 4 13.50 19.70 1.22
N LYS A 5 12.63 19.13 2.05
CA LYS A 5 11.98 17.85 1.79
C LYS A 5 11.10 18.03 0.56
N GLU A 6 11.63 17.61 -0.58
CA GLU A 6 10.87 17.34 -1.80
C GLU A 6 10.04 16.07 -1.53
N SER A 7 8.99 16.25 -0.73
CA SER A 7 8.00 15.21 -0.39
C SER A 7 7.19 14.94 -1.65
N ARG A 8 7.34 13.75 -2.21
CA ARG A 8 6.66 13.32 -3.44
C ARG A 8 5.17 13.15 -3.14
N ARG A 9 4.42 14.21 -3.44
CA ARG A 9 2.98 14.18 -3.64
C ARG A 9 2.64 13.18 -4.72
N ILE A 10 1.66 12.32 -4.48
CA ILE A 10 0.88 11.74 -5.57
C ILE A 10 -0.05 12.87 -6.02
N THR A 11 0.47 13.73 -6.91
CA THR A 11 -0.33 14.73 -7.61
C THR A 11 -1.34 14.00 -8.47
N THR A 12 -2.63 14.09 -8.15
CA THR A 12 -3.66 13.68 -9.09
C THR A 12 -3.81 14.75 -10.18
N ALA A 13 -2.85 14.83 -11.09
CA ALA A 13 -3.04 15.44 -12.41
C ALA A 13 -3.23 14.34 -13.46
N PRO A 14 -3.90 14.60 -14.60
CA PRO A 14 -4.31 13.59 -15.57
C PRO A 14 -3.10 13.08 -16.36
N SER A 15 -2.42 12.02 -15.93
CA SER A 15 -1.47 11.33 -16.83
C SER A 15 -1.10 9.89 -16.48
N ASP A 16 -1.43 9.37 -15.30
CA ASP A 16 -0.90 8.06 -14.90
C ASP A 16 -1.95 6.94 -15.08
N LEU A 17 -2.05 6.56 -16.35
CA LEU A 17 -2.85 5.46 -16.91
C LEU A 17 -2.41 4.10 -16.35
N TYR A 18 -3.33 3.42 -15.65
CA TYR A 18 -3.47 1.98 -15.70
C TYR A 18 -4.96 1.70 -15.81
N ASP A 19 -5.39 1.25 -16.99
CA ASP A 19 -6.75 0.88 -17.25
C ASP A 19 -6.92 -0.61 -16.93
N ALA A 20 -7.47 -0.89 -15.74
CA ALA A 20 -7.79 -2.24 -15.29
C ALA A 20 -9.12 -2.77 -15.87
N SER A 21 -9.68 -2.10 -16.88
CA SER A 21 -10.97 -2.43 -17.50
C SER A 21 -10.99 -3.75 -18.29
N VAL A 22 -9.93 -4.56 -18.27
CA VAL A 22 -9.83 -5.82 -19.02
C VAL A 22 -10.13 -7.06 -18.16
N PHE A 23 -10.28 -6.93 -16.83
CA PHE A 23 -10.42 -8.08 -15.92
C PHE A 23 -11.75 -8.19 -15.15
N LEU A 24 -12.77 -7.40 -15.51
CA LEU A 24 -14.09 -7.49 -14.88
C LEU A 24 -15.06 -8.30 -15.73
N HIS A 25 -14.87 -9.62 -15.74
CA HIS A 25 -16.00 -10.54 -15.77
C HIS A 25 -15.66 -11.72 -14.85
N GLU A 26 -16.54 -11.95 -13.89
CA GLU A 26 -16.55 -13.07 -12.94
C GLU A 26 -15.51 -12.99 -11.81
N THR A 27 -15.99 -12.57 -10.63
CA THR A 27 -16.06 -13.41 -9.43
C THR A 27 -16.82 -12.64 -8.35
N ASP A 28 -18.15 -12.86 -8.29
CA ASP A 28 -18.83 -12.97 -7.00
C ASP A 28 -18.25 -14.22 -6.34
N ASP A 29 -17.67 -14.09 -5.15
CA ASP A 29 -17.66 -15.10 -4.09
C ASP A 29 -16.84 -14.56 -2.92
N THR A 30 -17.57 -13.94 -1.99
CA THR A 30 -17.15 -13.74 -0.61
C THR A 30 -17.04 -15.10 0.07
N ASP A 31 -15.89 -15.44 0.67
CA ASP A 31 -15.86 -15.89 2.07
C ASP A 31 -14.48 -16.33 2.58
N HIS A 32 -14.32 -16.09 3.88
CA HIS A 32 -13.41 -16.72 4.85
C HIS A 32 -11.90 -16.42 4.78
N ILE A 33 -11.48 -15.41 5.54
CA ILE A 33 -10.20 -15.43 6.26
C ILE A 33 -10.46 -15.13 7.75
N HIS A 34 -10.28 -16.17 8.57
CA HIS A 34 -10.27 -16.13 10.03
C HIS A 34 -9.01 -15.43 10.55
N GLU A 35 -9.13 -14.39 11.38
CA GLU A 35 -8.07 -13.98 12.31
C GLU A 35 -8.66 -13.62 13.68
N SER A 36 -8.09 -14.22 14.73
CA SER A 36 -8.65 -14.42 16.07
C SER A 36 -8.20 -13.35 17.08
N HIS A 37 -8.37 -12.06 16.79
CA HIS A 37 -8.02 -10.98 17.73
C HIS A 37 -8.99 -9.78 17.73
N ASP A 38 -10.18 -9.92 17.14
CA ASP A 38 -11.09 -8.80 16.88
C ASP A 38 -12.20 -8.59 17.93
N GLU A 39 -12.55 -9.60 18.73
CA GLU A 39 -13.68 -9.49 19.69
C GLU A 39 -13.44 -8.45 20.80
N ASP A 40 -12.18 -8.26 21.23
CA ASP A 40 -11.83 -7.30 22.29
C ASP A 40 -12.01 -5.82 21.88
N ASP A 41 -12.01 -5.50 20.58
CA ASP A 41 -12.11 -4.11 20.08
C ASP A 41 -13.57 -3.68 19.82
N GLU A 42 -14.49 -4.59 19.48
CA GLU A 42 -15.94 -4.28 19.35
C GLU A 42 -16.62 -4.08 20.72
N ASP A 43 -16.36 -4.98 21.68
CA ASP A 43 -16.93 -4.89 23.04
C ASP A 43 -16.54 -3.58 23.75
N ALA A 44 -15.34 -3.09 23.46
CA ALA A 44 -14.82 -1.90 24.11
C ALA A 44 -15.26 -0.58 23.41
N ILE A 45 -15.80 -0.64 22.17
CA ILE A 45 -16.55 0.46 21.54
C ILE A 45 -17.93 0.63 22.20
N LEU A 46 -18.65 -0.47 22.49
CA LEU A 46 -19.92 -0.42 23.24
C LEU A 46 -19.73 0.25 24.61
N ILE A 47 -18.60 -0.03 25.28
CA ILE A 47 -18.22 0.64 26.53
C ILE A 47 -18.02 2.15 26.30
N THR A 48 -17.37 2.54 25.20
CA THR A 48 -17.12 3.95 24.86
C THR A 48 -18.42 4.70 24.53
N ASP A 49 -19.33 4.09 23.76
CA ASP A 49 -20.66 4.66 23.48
C ASP A 49 -21.49 4.80 24.77
N SER A 50 -21.42 3.82 25.68
CA SER A 50 -22.09 3.91 26.99
C SER A 50 -21.53 5.04 27.87
N LEU A 51 -20.22 5.32 27.78
CA LEU A 51 -19.55 6.40 28.50
C LEU A 51 -20.01 7.78 28.02
N PHE A 52 -20.29 7.94 26.73
CA PHE A 52 -20.71 9.22 26.14
C PHE A 52 -22.24 9.40 26.05
N ALA A 53 -23.02 8.33 26.17
CA ALA A 53 -24.49 8.39 26.14
C ALA A 53 -25.13 8.96 27.42
N ASN A 54 -24.43 9.00 28.57
CA ASN A 54 -25.03 9.47 29.83
C ASN A 54 -24.02 10.13 30.82
N PRO A 55 -23.50 11.33 30.51
CA PRO A 55 -22.49 12.01 31.34
C PRO A 55 -22.97 12.35 32.76
N SER A 56 -24.29 12.55 32.93
CA SER A 56 -24.90 13.03 34.17
C SER A 56 -24.98 11.98 35.28
N ASN A 57 -24.98 10.68 34.96
CA ASN A 57 -25.18 9.61 35.95
C ASN A 57 -23.89 9.13 36.62
N GLN A 58 -22.73 9.24 35.97
CA GLN A 58 -21.45 8.81 36.56
C GLN A 58 -20.94 9.77 37.64
N LEU A 59 -21.24 11.07 37.50
CA LEU A 59 -20.95 12.09 38.53
C LEU A 59 -21.82 11.92 39.79
N VAL A 60 -23.04 11.39 39.66
CA VAL A 60 -23.96 11.16 40.79
C VAL A 60 -23.64 9.85 41.53
N GLN A 61 -23.31 8.77 40.81
CA GLN A 61 -23.00 7.49 41.46
C GLN A 61 -21.62 7.44 42.12
N ARG A 62 -20.59 8.12 41.60
CA ARG A 62 -19.28 8.21 42.28
C ARG A 62 -19.23 9.26 43.40
N ARG A 63 -20.11 10.26 43.41
CA ARG A 63 -20.26 11.22 44.53
C ARG A 63 -20.81 10.56 45.81
N ASN A 64 -21.62 9.52 45.68
CA ASN A 64 -22.26 8.87 46.83
C ASN A 64 -21.34 7.88 47.58
N GLY A 65 -20.09 7.68 47.13
CA GLY A 65 -19.17 6.69 47.68
C GLY A 65 -18.11 7.20 48.67
N SER A 66 -17.97 8.51 48.91
CA SER A 66 -16.98 9.01 49.87
C SER A 66 -17.41 10.33 50.49
N THR A 67 -17.72 10.26 51.79
CA THR A 67 -17.70 11.35 52.79
C THR A 67 -18.56 12.58 52.52
N ALA A 68 -19.62 12.68 53.31
CA ALA A 68 -20.50 13.83 53.44
C ALA A 68 -19.75 15.16 53.66
N ILE A 69 -19.95 16.11 52.74
CA ILE A 69 -19.84 17.55 52.98
C ILE A 69 -21.05 18.19 52.29
N ASP A 70 -21.75 19.05 53.02
CA ASP A 70 -23.08 19.60 52.78
C ASP A 70 -23.49 19.87 51.32
N ALA A 71 -24.58 19.23 50.93
CA ALA A 71 -25.33 19.48 49.71
C ALA A 71 -26.45 20.51 49.98
N THR A 72 -26.11 21.76 50.30
CA THR A 72 -27.06 22.88 50.32
C THR A 72 -26.37 24.19 49.98
N ALA A 73 -25.81 24.28 48.79
CA ALA A 73 -25.56 25.51 48.06
C ALA A 73 -25.17 25.11 46.63
N ILE A 74 -25.49 25.94 45.64
CA ILE A 74 -25.31 25.69 44.20
C ILE A 74 -26.47 24.90 43.58
N ASP A 75 -27.69 25.40 43.79
CA ASP A 75 -28.77 25.20 42.83
C ASP A 75 -29.52 26.52 42.71
N THR A 76 -29.02 27.40 41.81
CA THR A 76 -29.67 28.57 41.17
C THR A 76 -28.59 29.55 40.68
N SER A 77 -27.98 29.30 39.51
CA SER A 77 -27.37 30.36 38.67
C SER A 77 -26.80 29.80 37.34
N ILE A 78 -27.61 29.13 36.52
CA ILE A 78 -27.27 28.89 35.11
C ILE A 78 -28.21 29.73 34.25
N THR A 79 -28.06 31.05 34.36
CA THR A 79 -28.53 32.04 33.38
C THR A 79 -27.59 33.24 33.42
N THR A 80 -26.36 33.07 32.95
CA THR A 80 -25.53 34.20 32.51
C THR A 80 -24.82 33.84 31.22
N ASN A 81 -25.08 34.65 30.18
CA ASN A 81 -24.37 34.70 28.90
C ASN A 81 -22.90 35.11 29.09
N THR A 82 -22.12 34.29 29.77
CA THR A 82 -20.69 34.51 29.98
C THR A 82 -19.93 33.38 29.31
N HIS A 83 -19.17 33.71 28.27
CA HIS A 83 -18.24 32.76 27.66
C HIS A 83 -17.33 32.16 28.76
N PRO A 84 -17.14 30.83 28.81
CA PRO A 84 -16.34 30.19 29.84
C PRO A 84 -14.91 30.75 29.80
N THR A 85 -14.40 31.07 30.98
CA THR A 85 -13.03 31.56 31.13
C THR A 85 -12.05 30.40 30.92
N ILE A 86 -10.83 30.69 30.44
CA ILE A 86 -9.80 29.66 30.24
C ILE A 86 -9.50 28.91 31.56
N SER A 87 -9.59 29.58 32.70
CA SER A 87 -9.42 28.97 34.01
C SER A 87 -10.47 27.87 34.29
N GLN A 88 -11.73 28.08 33.88
CA GLN A 88 -12.79 27.08 34.01
C GLN A 88 -12.51 25.87 33.11
N ILE A 89 -12.11 26.10 31.86
CA ILE A 89 -11.77 25.02 30.91
C ILE A 89 -10.57 24.19 31.41
N LEU A 90 -9.56 24.84 31.98
CA LEU A 90 -8.41 24.15 32.59
C LEU A 90 -8.82 23.32 33.81
N GLN A 91 -9.78 23.81 34.61
CA GLN A 91 -10.32 23.07 35.75
C GLN A 91 -11.13 21.86 35.29
N GLU A 92 -12.02 22.02 34.30
CA GLU A 92 -12.77 20.93 33.68
C GLU A 92 -11.83 19.84 33.15
N TYR A 93 -10.80 20.22 32.40
CA TYR A 93 -9.79 19.27 31.90
C TYR A 93 -9.07 18.54 33.04
N THR A 94 -8.70 19.26 34.11
CA THR A 94 -8.04 18.66 35.27
C THR A 94 -8.95 17.65 35.98
N THR A 95 -10.25 17.97 36.10
CA THR A 95 -11.25 17.07 36.67
C THR A 95 -11.48 15.85 35.77
N ALA A 96 -11.59 16.03 34.46
CA ALA A 96 -11.71 14.94 33.50
C ALA A 96 -10.51 13.98 33.60
N CYS A 97 -9.29 14.52 33.72
CA CYS A 97 -8.09 13.70 33.92
C CYS A 97 -8.15 12.83 35.19
N GLN A 98 -8.75 13.32 36.27
CA GLN A 98 -8.95 12.55 37.50
C GLN A 98 -10.00 11.46 37.33
N ILE A 99 -11.08 11.74 36.60
CA ILE A 99 -12.19 10.80 36.37
C ILE A 99 -11.73 9.61 35.51
N TYR A 100 -11.05 9.88 34.40
CA TYR A 100 -10.60 8.85 33.46
C TYR A 100 -9.31 8.15 33.87
N GLY A 101 -8.69 8.56 34.99
CA GLY A 101 -7.46 7.93 35.48
C GLY A 101 -6.28 8.15 34.54
N CYS A 102 -6.09 9.40 34.10
CA CYS A 102 -4.98 9.81 33.25
C CYS A 102 -3.61 9.47 33.86
N SER A 103 -2.57 9.56 33.03
CA SER A 103 -1.19 9.36 33.50
C SER A 103 -0.87 10.24 34.71
N THR A 104 0.13 9.85 35.52
CA THR A 104 0.45 10.49 36.82
C THR A 104 0.73 11.99 36.76
N ARG A 105 0.87 12.56 35.56
CA ARG A 105 1.02 14.00 35.33
C ARG A 105 0.06 14.47 34.24
N ILE A 106 -0.60 15.60 34.51
CA ILE A 106 -1.44 16.28 33.52
C ILE A 106 -0.57 16.71 32.33
N ASN A 107 -1.08 16.52 31.12
CA ASN A 107 -0.36 16.82 29.89
C ASN A 107 -0.03 18.33 29.77
N ALA A 108 1.25 18.68 29.90
CA ALA A 108 1.69 20.07 29.87
C ALA A 108 1.44 20.77 28.53
N GLY A 109 1.52 20.03 27.42
CA GLY A 109 1.22 20.54 26.08
C GLY A 109 -0.24 21.01 25.93
N ILE A 110 -1.18 20.26 26.49
CA ILE A 110 -2.61 20.63 26.49
C ILE A 110 -2.84 21.88 27.35
N LEU A 111 -2.30 21.92 28.58
CA LEU A 111 -2.43 23.09 29.46
C LEU A 111 -1.85 24.36 28.82
N THR A 112 -0.69 24.23 28.17
CA THR A 112 -0.03 25.33 27.46
C THR A 112 -0.89 25.83 26.31
N THR A 113 -1.47 24.92 25.52
CA THR A 113 -2.33 25.27 24.39
C THR A 113 -3.57 26.04 24.85
N PHE A 114 -4.24 25.58 25.91
CA PHE A 114 -5.42 26.23 26.48
C PHE A 114 -5.08 27.59 27.09
N ARG A 115 -3.98 27.66 27.85
CA ARG A 115 -3.56 28.89 28.54
C ARG A 115 -3.16 30.01 27.58
N TYR A 116 -2.43 29.67 26.52
CA TYR A 116 -1.84 30.64 25.58
C TYR A 116 -2.58 30.75 24.25
N ARG A 117 -3.75 30.10 24.12
CA ARG A 117 -4.58 30.11 22.91
C ARG A 117 -3.82 29.73 21.62
N LEU A 118 -3.01 28.68 21.71
CA LEU A 118 -2.19 28.25 20.58
C LEU A 118 -3.05 27.55 19.51
N PRO A 119 -2.81 27.80 18.20
CA PRO A 119 -3.60 27.20 17.13
C PRO A 119 -3.33 25.71 16.91
N SER A 120 -2.23 25.20 17.46
CA SER A 120 -1.85 23.79 17.42
C SER A 120 -1.83 23.23 18.82
N LEU A 121 -2.74 22.31 19.12
CA LEU A 121 -2.71 21.50 20.33
C LEU A 121 -1.73 20.36 20.12
N ARG A 122 -0.57 20.44 20.75
CA ARG A 122 0.43 19.36 20.73
C ARG A 122 0.49 18.73 22.11
N VAL A 123 0.27 17.41 22.18
CA VAL A 123 0.45 16.65 23.43
C VAL A 123 1.93 16.43 23.71
N SER A 124 2.30 16.35 24.98
CA SER A 124 3.68 16.07 25.44
C SER A 124 3.69 14.94 26.46
N GLY A 125 4.75 14.14 26.55
CA GLY A 125 4.78 13.06 27.53
C GLY A 125 3.97 11.84 27.09
N SER A 126 3.77 10.91 28.02
CA SER A 126 2.90 9.76 27.83
C SER A 126 1.44 10.19 27.63
N PHE A 127 0.83 9.79 26.52
CA PHE A 127 -0.57 10.09 26.19
C PHE A 127 -1.24 8.83 25.61
N PHE A 128 -2.30 8.36 26.26
CA PHE A 128 -3.01 7.11 25.94
C PHE A 128 -4.52 7.37 25.79
N ASP A 129 -5.30 6.31 25.57
CA ASP A 129 -6.76 6.39 25.39
C ASP A 129 -7.47 7.14 26.53
N ALA A 130 -7.08 6.93 27.79
CA ALA A 130 -7.65 7.63 28.94
C ALA A 130 -7.40 9.15 28.88
N ASP A 131 -6.19 9.56 28.48
CA ASP A 131 -5.85 10.98 28.29
C ASP A 131 -6.60 11.56 27.08
N MET A 132 -6.84 10.76 26.05
CA MET A 132 -7.67 11.15 24.90
C MET A 132 -9.13 11.36 25.31
N LEU A 133 -9.72 10.47 26.11
CA LEU A 133 -11.10 10.62 26.60
C LEU A 133 -11.27 11.92 27.40
N ALA A 134 -10.34 12.21 28.32
CA ALA A 134 -10.37 13.45 29.10
C ALA A 134 -10.24 14.71 28.21
N LEU A 135 -9.37 14.66 27.18
CA LEU A 135 -9.25 15.75 26.22
C LEU A 135 -10.52 15.91 25.37
N VAL A 136 -11.07 14.80 24.89
CA VAL A 136 -12.28 14.77 24.06
C VAL A 136 -13.48 15.35 24.80
N GLU A 137 -13.67 15.03 26.08
CA GLU A 137 -14.74 15.60 26.90
C GLU A 137 -14.72 17.14 26.88
N VAL A 138 -13.54 17.74 27.02
CA VAL A 138 -13.38 19.21 26.97
C VAL A 138 -13.57 19.75 25.56
N LEU A 139 -13.04 19.06 24.55
CA LEU A 139 -13.18 19.48 23.16
C LEU A 139 -14.63 19.41 22.69
N LEU A 140 -15.42 18.40 23.07
CA LEU A 140 -16.83 18.28 22.69
C LEU A 140 -17.64 19.49 23.18
N HIS A 141 -17.35 20.00 24.37
CA HIS A 141 -18.06 21.17 24.92
C HIS A 141 -17.58 22.50 24.31
N HIS A 142 -16.30 22.63 23.97
CA HIS A 142 -15.70 23.95 23.72
C HIS A 142 -15.05 24.15 22.34
N CYS A 143 -14.89 23.11 21.50
CA CYS A 143 -14.17 23.18 20.21
C CYS A 143 -14.76 24.21 19.24
N ASN A 144 -16.07 24.40 19.27
CA ASN A 144 -16.79 25.35 18.42
C ASN A 144 -17.01 26.72 19.09
N GLY A 145 -16.55 26.89 20.33
CA GLY A 145 -16.76 28.08 21.14
C GLY A 145 -15.43 28.67 21.61
N ALA A 146 -15.12 28.50 22.90
CA ALA A 146 -13.93 29.08 23.52
C ALA A 146 -12.61 28.54 22.93
N LEU A 147 -12.61 27.31 22.39
CA LEU A 147 -11.44 26.65 21.80
C LEU A 147 -11.40 26.71 20.27
N LYS A 148 -12.23 27.55 19.63
CA LYS A 148 -12.29 27.68 18.15
C LYS A 148 -10.98 28.10 17.47
N TYR A 149 -10.00 28.57 18.24
CA TYR A 149 -8.68 28.95 17.73
C TYR A 149 -7.81 27.72 17.41
N ILE A 150 -8.15 26.54 17.96
CA ILE A 150 -7.41 25.30 17.71
C ILE A 150 -7.77 24.77 16.32
N LYS A 151 -6.79 24.81 15.43
CA LYS A 151 -6.89 24.32 14.05
C LYS A 151 -6.21 22.98 13.86
N ARG A 152 -5.17 22.67 14.66
CA ARG A 152 -4.39 21.44 14.56
C ARG A 152 -4.41 20.65 15.86
N LEU A 153 -4.69 19.36 15.77
CA LEU A 153 -4.47 18.39 16.85
C LEU A 153 -3.26 17.52 16.51
N ASP A 154 -2.21 17.59 17.32
CA ASP A 154 -0.94 16.91 17.08
C ASP A 154 -0.62 15.90 18.20
N PHE A 155 -0.81 14.62 17.87
CA PHE A 155 -0.56 13.46 18.73
C PHE A 155 0.68 12.66 18.32
N THR A 156 1.58 13.26 17.55
CA THR A 156 2.83 12.61 17.08
C THR A 156 3.68 12.09 18.24
N LEU A 157 3.80 12.88 19.32
CA LEU A 157 4.60 12.52 20.49
C LEU A 157 3.99 11.36 21.29
N ALA A 158 2.65 11.20 21.27
CA ALA A 158 1.98 10.07 21.91
C ALA A 158 2.48 8.72 21.37
N GLY A 159 2.67 8.63 20.06
CA GLY A 159 3.19 7.43 19.39
C GLY A 159 4.71 7.26 19.49
N ALA A 160 5.47 8.37 19.53
CA ALA A 160 6.93 8.34 19.62
C ALA A 160 7.43 7.96 21.03
N GLU A 161 6.87 8.58 22.07
CA GLU A 161 7.29 8.37 23.45
C GLU A 161 6.68 7.09 24.04
N GLY A 162 5.49 6.69 23.60
CA GLY A 162 4.89 5.40 23.97
C GLY A 162 5.79 4.21 23.62
N ARG A 163 6.42 4.24 22.44
CA ARG A 163 7.36 3.18 22.00
C ARG A 163 8.60 3.05 22.89
N GLN A 164 9.13 4.15 23.41
CA GLN A 164 10.30 4.12 24.30
C GLN A 164 9.98 3.52 25.67
N LEU A 165 8.72 3.56 26.08
CA LEU A 165 8.23 3.04 27.36
C LEU A 165 7.55 1.67 27.25
N GLY A 166 7.61 1.00 26.10
CA GLY A 166 6.94 -0.28 25.85
C GLY A 166 5.40 -0.19 25.81
N LYS A 167 4.84 1.02 25.76
CA LYS A 167 3.38 1.27 25.76
C LYS A 167 2.88 1.61 24.35
N LYS A 168 1.57 1.42 24.13
CA LYS A 168 0.96 1.36 22.78
C LYS A 168 0.41 2.70 22.23
N GLY A 169 0.72 3.85 22.83
CA GLY A 169 0.18 5.16 22.41
C GLY A 169 -1.36 5.19 22.42
N ILE A 170 -1.97 5.95 21.50
CA ILE A 170 -3.43 5.95 21.25
C ILE A 170 -3.82 4.69 20.47
N ARG A 171 -4.95 4.06 20.84
CA ARG A 171 -5.53 2.88 20.18
C ARG A 171 -6.91 3.17 19.57
N SER A 172 -7.61 2.13 19.12
CA SER A 172 -8.96 2.17 18.53
C SER A 172 -9.93 3.05 19.34
N HIS A 173 -9.95 2.92 20.67
CA HIS A 173 -10.81 3.67 21.59
C HIS A 173 -10.57 5.18 21.57
N GLY A 174 -9.31 5.60 21.73
CA GLY A 174 -8.97 7.02 21.70
C GLY A 174 -9.24 7.62 20.32
N ALA A 175 -9.00 6.86 19.24
CA ALA A 175 -9.32 7.28 17.89
C ALA A 175 -10.83 7.43 17.64
N TYR A 176 -11.65 6.50 18.16
CA TYR A 176 -13.11 6.59 18.10
C TYR A 176 -13.64 7.82 18.87
N ALA A 177 -13.13 8.07 20.07
CA ALA A 177 -13.49 9.26 20.84
C ALA A 177 -13.10 10.56 20.10
N LEU A 178 -11.91 10.58 19.49
CA LEU A 178 -11.47 11.69 18.65
C LEU A 178 -12.40 11.88 17.43
N ALA A 179 -12.87 10.80 16.81
CA ALA A 179 -13.79 10.87 15.68
C ALA A 179 -15.09 11.62 16.03
N LYS A 180 -15.62 11.47 17.26
CA LYS A 180 -16.79 12.25 17.72
C LYS A 180 -16.54 13.76 17.78
N VAL A 181 -15.33 14.18 18.15
CA VAL A 181 -14.94 15.60 18.08
C VAL A 181 -14.87 16.07 16.63
N LEU A 182 -14.30 15.25 15.74
CA LEU A 182 -14.19 15.57 14.33
C LEU A 182 -15.56 15.63 13.65
N GLU A 183 -16.55 14.85 14.06
CA GLU A 183 -17.90 14.90 13.50
C GLU A 183 -18.58 16.26 13.71
N ILE A 184 -18.36 16.90 14.86
CA ILE A 184 -19.02 18.18 15.20
C ILE A 184 -18.15 19.43 14.97
N SER A 185 -16.83 19.26 14.82
CA SER A 185 -15.89 20.39 14.78
C SER A 185 -15.99 21.17 13.48
N ARG A 186 -16.07 22.51 13.62
CA ARG A 186 -16.11 23.47 12.49
C ARG A 186 -14.82 24.27 12.33
N TYR A 187 -13.77 23.96 13.09
CA TYR A 187 -12.52 24.74 13.10
C TYR A 187 -11.25 23.89 13.01
N ILE A 188 -11.33 22.60 13.31
CA ILE A 188 -10.18 21.70 13.19
C ILE A 188 -9.95 21.41 11.71
N GLU A 189 -8.75 21.75 11.25
CA GLU A 189 -8.28 21.62 9.87
C GLU A 189 -7.26 20.47 9.74
N GLU A 190 -6.52 20.14 10.80
CA GLU A 190 -5.42 19.17 10.73
C GLU A 190 -5.37 18.23 11.94
N VAL A 191 -5.16 16.93 11.69
CA VAL A 191 -5.02 15.90 12.74
C VAL A 191 -3.80 15.04 12.44
N PHE A 192 -2.83 15.03 13.37
CA PHE A 192 -1.62 14.21 13.26
C PHE A 192 -1.64 13.11 14.30
N LEU A 193 -1.65 11.85 13.86
CA LEU A 193 -1.64 10.66 14.71
C LEU A 193 -0.48 9.67 14.42
N PRO A 194 0.66 10.06 13.80
CA PRO A 194 1.64 9.08 13.33
C PRO A 194 2.22 8.22 14.46
N GLY A 195 2.35 6.92 14.19
CA GLY A 195 2.98 5.94 15.09
C GLY A 195 2.15 5.51 16.30
N ASN A 196 0.87 5.88 16.38
CA ASN A 196 -0.09 5.34 17.35
C ASN A 196 -0.58 3.95 16.89
N ARG A 197 -1.32 3.19 17.70
CA ARG A 197 -1.85 1.87 17.32
C ARG A 197 -3.37 1.94 17.11
N ILE A 198 -3.80 2.84 16.24
CA ILE A 198 -5.22 3.15 15.97
C ILE A 198 -6.00 1.91 15.52
N GLY A 199 -5.38 1.04 14.72
CA GLY A 199 -6.07 -0.14 14.19
C GLY A 199 -7.09 0.18 13.08
N PRO A 200 -7.70 -0.86 12.49
CA PRO A 200 -8.71 -0.71 11.43
C PRO A 200 -9.99 -0.02 11.94
N TYR A 201 -10.46 -0.35 13.14
CA TYR A 201 -11.69 0.20 13.71
C TYR A 201 -11.59 1.69 14.01
N GLY A 202 -10.51 2.11 14.67
CA GLY A 202 -10.28 3.54 14.94
C GLY A 202 -10.12 4.36 13.65
N ALA A 203 -9.48 3.79 12.63
CA ALA A 203 -9.35 4.46 11.33
C ALA A 203 -10.70 4.58 10.62
N SER A 204 -11.53 3.53 10.64
CA SER A 204 -12.89 3.54 10.11
C SER A 204 -13.74 4.65 10.74
N ALA A 205 -13.69 4.78 12.07
CA ALA A 205 -14.40 5.84 12.79
C ALA A 205 -13.95 7.25 12.36
N ILE A 206 -12.64 7.47 12.23
CA ILE A 206 -12.09 8.75 11.76
C ILE A 206 -12.54 9.04 10.32
N PHE A 207 -12.52 8.05 9.42
CA PHE A 207 -12.98 8.24 8.04
C PHE A 207 -14.48 8.52 7.95
N CYS A 208 -15.29 7.85 8.77
CA CYS A 208 -16.73 8.10 8.87
C CYS A 208 -17.00 9.55 9.33
N ALA A 209 -16.29 10.02 10.36
CA ALA A 209 -16.39 11.41 10.81
C ALA A 209 -15.90 12.39 9.73
N ALA A 210 -14.82 12.07 9.03
CA ALA A 210 -14.26 12.91 7.99
C ALA A 210 -15.15 13.02 6.74
N LYS A 211 -15.99 12.02 6.46
CA LYS A 211 -16.98 12.04 5.36
C LYS A 211 -17.91 13.25 5.46
N HIS A 212 -18.32 13.59 6.68
CA HIS A 212 -19.26 14.67 6.99
C HIS A 212 -18.58 15.94 7.50
N ASN A 213 -17.24 15.98 7.59
CA ASN A 213 -16.51 17.14 8.06
C ASN A 213 -15.95 17.99 6.87
N PRO A 214 -16.45 19.22 6.65
CA PRO A 214 -15.98 20.08 5.55
C PRO A 214 -14.71 20.89 5.86
N THR A 215 -14.24 20.92 7.10
CA THR A 215 -13.11 21.75 7.55
C THR A 215 -11.81 20.97 7.65
N LEU A 216 -11.86 19.68 7.98
CA LEU A 216 -10.69 18.82 8.10
C LEU A 216 -10.02 18.65 6.73
N ARG A 217 -8.79 19.15 6.58
CA ARG A 217 -7.99 19.12 5.34
C ARG A 217 -6.92 18.04 5.36
N THR A 218 -6.21 17.88 6.48
CA THR A 218 -5.04 17.02 6.57
C THR A 218 -5.19 15.99 7.69
N LEU A 219 -4.98 14.73 7.36
CA LEU A 219 -5.05 13.61 8.28
C LEU A 219 -3.80 12.73 8.14
N LEU A 220 -2.89 12.80 9.12
CA LEU A 220 -1.66 12.01 9.08
C LEU A 220 -1.76 10.80 10.00
N MET A 221 -1.80 9.60 9.42
CA MET A 221 -1.94 8.32 10.14
C MET A 221 -0.85 7.32 9.76
N ARG A 222 0.37 7.80 9.46
CA ARG A 222 1.54 6.95 9.20
C ARG A 222 1.77 5.95 10.32
N GLY A 223 1.97 4.68 9.99
CA GLY A 223 2.37 3.66 10.96
C GLY A 223 1.33 3.38 12.05
N CYS A 224 0.04 3.57 11.75
CA CYS A 224 -1.07 3.43 12.68
C CYS A 224 -1.69 2.02 12.76
N ARG A 225 -1.14 1.06 12.02
CA ARG A 225 -1.64 -0.33 11.90
C ARG A 225 -3.08 -0.41 11.40
N ILE A 226 -3.41 0.42 10.42
CA ILE A 226 -4.77 0.50 9.84
C ILE A 226 -5.17 -0.83 9.17
N GLY A 227 -4.22 -1.54 8.57
CA GLY A 227 -4.48 -2.81 7.90
C GLY A 227 -5.37 -2.69 6.66
N GLU A 228 -5.69 -3.83 6.06
CA GLU A 228 -6.50 -3.91 4.85
C GLU A 228 -7.95 -3.46 5.09
N ARG A 229 -8.55 -3.84 6.22
CA ARG A 229 -9.92 -3.44 6.61
C ARG A 229 -10.07 -1.92 6.73
N GLY A 230 -9.10 -1.24 7.32
CA GLY A 230 -9.17 0.22 7.42
C GLY A 230 -8.93 0.92 6.07
N ALA A 231 -8.22 0.29 5.12
CA ALA A 231 -8.16 0.77 3.74
C ALA A 231 -9.51 0.64 3.02
N PHE A 232 -10.23 -0.47 3.21
CA PHE A 232 -11.60 -0.60 2.71
C PHE A 232 -12.54 0.44 3.34
N ALA A 233 -12.35 0.78 4.61
CA ALA A 233 -13.12 1.85 5.25
C ALA A 233 -12.87 3.23 4.61
N LEU A 234 -11.63 3.56 4.23
CA LEU A 234 -11.35 4.77 3.44
C LEU A 234 -12.15 4.75 2.14
N VAL A 235 -12.13 3.62 1.43
CA VAL A 235 -12.81 3.48 0.13
C VAL A 235 -14.32 3.64 0.27
N SER A 236 -14.94 2.90 1.20
CA SER A 236 -16.38 2.90 1.38
C SER A 236 -16.92 4.22 1.93
N GLN A 237 -16.17 4.91 2.81
CA GLN A 237 -16.62 6.15 3.40
C GLN A 237 -16.33 7.38 2.55
N LEU A 238 -15.16 7.44 1.89
CA LEU A 238 -14.67 8.68 1.25
C LEU A 238 -14.56 8.61 -0.28
N LEU A 239 -14.41 7.41 -0.86
CA LEU A 239 -14.12 7.26 -2.29
C LEU A 239 -15.30 6.72 -3.11
N ILE A 240 -16.25 6.05 -2.48
CA ILE A 240 -17.52 5.63 -3.08
C ILE A 240 -18.60 6.62 -2.65
N GLU A 241 -19.31 7.21 -3.63
CA GLU A 241 -20.56 7.93 -3.36
C GLU A 241 -21.72 6.93 -3.51
N GLU A 242 -22.61 6.89 -2.52
CA GLU A 242 -23.90 6.21 -2.67
C GLU A 242 -24.75 6.95 -3.72
N LYS A 243 -25.62 6.21 -4.43
CA LYS A 243 -26.47 6.78 -5.49
C LYS A 243 -27.25 8.00 -4.97
N PRO A 244 -27.39 9.07 -5.78
CA PRO A 244 -28.16 10.24 -5.40
C PRO A 244 -29.65 9.95 -5.61
N ASP A 245 -30.24 9.11 -4.75
CA ASP A 245 -31.69 8.92 -4.76
C ASP A 245 -32.42 10.01 -3.96
N LYS A 246 -31.67 10.93 -3.32
CA LYS A 246 -32.21 12.13 -2.66
C LYS A 246 -31.26 13.30 -2.87
N GLU A 247 -31.80 14.44 -3.32
CA GLU A 247 -31.11 15.73 -3.53
C GLU A 247 -30.68 16.42 -2.21
N ASP A 248 -30.44 15.67 -1.13
CA ASP A 248 -30.14 16.23 0.18
C ASP A 248 -28.62 16.25 0.42
N GLU A 249 -28.07 17.47 0.35
CA GLU A 249 -26.77 17.92 0.85
C GLU A 249 -25.55 17.02 0.51
N GLU A 250 -24.90 17.40 -0.59
CA GLU A 250 -23.51 17.08 -0.95
C GLU A 250 -22.64 16.95 0.33
N SER A 251 -22.37 15.71 0.77
CA SER A 251 -21.50 15.43 1.93
C SER A 251 -20.09 15.89 1.59
N ARG A 252 -19.79 17.16 1.86
CA ARG A 252 -18.56 17.82 1.44
C ARG A 252 -17.42 17.44 2.36
N CYS A 253 -16.88 16.24 2.17
CA CYS A 253 -15.62 15.85 2.78
C CYS A 253 -14.54 16.90 2.48
N GLY A 254 -13.99 17.47 3.54
CA GLY A 254 -12.98 18.51 3.47
C GLY A 254 -11.58 18.00 3.17
N LEU A 255 -11.33 16.69 3.29
CA LEU A 255 -9.99 16.11 3.27
C LEU A 255 -9.32 16.31 1.91
N ARG A 256 -8.02 16.63 1.98
CA ARG A 256 -7.14 16.88 0.84
C ARG A 256 -5.84 16.09 0.93
N GLU A 257 -5.35 15.86 2.14
CA GLU A 257 -4.10 15.12 2.36
C GLU A 257 -4.34 14.04 3.41
N ILE A 258 -4.05 12.79 3.05
CA ILE A 258 -4.17 11.63 3.95
C ILE A 258 -2.86 10.83 3.89
N ASP A 259 -2.13 10.75 5.00
CA ASP A 259 -0.94 9.88 5.08
C ASP A 259 -1.34 8.53 5.68
N MET A 260 -1.38 7.50 4.85
CA MET A 260 -1.61 6.10 5.23
C MET A 260 -0.35 5.24 5.00
N SER A 261 0.83 5.83 4.98
CA SER A 261 2.09 5.10 4.80
C SER A 261 2.40 4.16 5.99
N CYS A 262 3.10 3.06 5.71
CA CYS A 262 3.56 2.06 6.68
C CYS A 262 2.44 1.46 7.56
N ASN A 263 1.23 1.27 7.03
CA ASN A 263 0.05 0.83 7.77
C ASN A 263 -0.31 -0.65 7.64
N GLN A 264 0.51 -1.44 6.94
CA GLN A 264 0.28 -2.87 6.71
C GLN A 264 -1.02 -3.14 5.93
N ILE A 265 -1.34 -2.26 4.97
CA ILE A 265 -2.60 -2.33 4.21
C ILE A 265 -2.69 -3.58 3.31
N GLY A 266 -1.58 -4.11 2.81
CA GLY A 266 -1.58 -5.22 1.86
C GLY A 266 -1.97 -4.80 0.43
N PHE A 267 -1.86 -5.72 -0.54
CA PHE A 267 -2.10 -5.43 -1.95
C PHE A 267 -3.53 -5.01 -2.25
N PHE A 268 -4.52 -5.81 -1.82
CA PHE A 268 -5.93 -5.57 -2.11
C PHE A 268 -6.43 -4.25 -1.54
N GLY A 269 -5.99 -3.88 -0.33
CA GLY A 269 -6.31 -2.60 0.27
C GLY A 269 -5.71 -1.42 -0.51
N VAL A 270 -4.43 -1.51 -0.91
CA VAL A 270 -3.77 -0.47 -1.73
C VAL A 270 -4.46 -0.35 -3.08
N PHE A 271 -4.69 -1.47 -3.77
CA PHE A 271 -5.38 -1.51 -5.06
C PHE A 271 -6.78 -0.91 -4.99
N SER A 272 -7.53 -1.21 -3.91
CA SER A 272 -8.88 -0.69 -3.73
C SER A 272 -8.89 0.83 -3.51
N ILE A 273 -7.92 1.36 -2.77
CA ILE A 273 -7.72 2.80 -2.61
C ILE A 273 -7.38 3.46 -3.95
N GLU A 274 -6.43 2.90 -4.71
CA GLU A 274 -6.04 3.43 -6.02
C GLU A 274 -7.21 3.43 -7.01
N LYS A 275 -7.97 2.32 -7.07
CA LYS A 275 -9.17 2.21 -7.90
C LYS A 275 -10.24 3.21 -7.46
N GLY A 276 -10.47 3.35 -6.15
CA GLY A 276 -11.40 4.32 -5.58
C GLY A 276 -11.05 5.76 -5.93
N LEU A 277 -9.77 6.14 -5.80
CA LEU A 277 -9.26 7.47 -6.14
C LEU A 277 -9.38 7.76 -7.65
N ARG A 278 -9.06 6.77 -8.50
CA ARG A 278 -9.21 6.88 -9.96
C ARG A 278 -10.67 7.14 -10.33
N ASN A 279 -11.59 6.32 -9.83
CA ASN A 279 -13.02 6.48 -10.09
C ASN A 279 -13.52 7.85 -9.59
N ARG A 280 -13.06 8.30 -8.42
CA ARG A 280 -13.40 9.63 -7.86
C ARG A 280 -12.89 10.76 -8.78
N MET A 281 -11.66 10.65 -9.27
CA MET A 281 -11.06 11.63 -10.18
C MET A 281 -11.81 11.71 -11.52
N GLU A 282 -12.20 10.57 -12.09
CA GLU A 282 -12.99 10.52 -13.32
C GLU A 282 -14.36 11.19 -13.14
N ARG A 283 -15.02 10.96 -12.00
CA ARG A 283 -16.28 11.65 -11.65
C ARG A 283 -16.09 13.16 -11.51
N ILE A 284 -15.03 13.60 -10.84
CA ILE A 284 -14.73 15.04 -10.68
C ILE A 284 -14.51 15.72 -12.03
N LYS A 285 -13.75 15.08 -12.94
CA LYS A 285 -13.55 15.58 -14.31
C LYS A 285 -14.85 15.64 -15.10
N ALA A 286 -15.65 14.56 -15.07
CA ALA A 286 -16.94 14.53 -15.76
C ALA A 286 -17.89 15.64 -15.27
N ARG A 287 -17.91 15.95 -13.97
CA ARG A 287 -18.68 17.07 -13.40
C ARG A 287 -18.12 18.43 -13.80
N HIS A 288 -16.79 18.55 -13.91
CA HIS A 288 -16.15 19.78 -14.34
C HIS A 288 -16.44 20.10 -15.82
N ASP A 289 -16.44 19.09 -16.68
CA ASP A 289 -16.62 19.22 -18.13
C ASP A 289 -18.10 19.32 -18.56
N ALA A 290 -19.04 19.07 -17.64
CA ALA A 290 -20.47 19.23 -17.90
C ALA A 290 -20.82 20.71 -18.20
N PRO A 291 -21.75 20.98 -19.15
CA PRO A 291 -22.09 22.34 -19.53
C PRO A 291 -22.74 23.09 -18.35
N LYS A 292 -22.02 24.06 -17.78
CA LYS A 292 -22.50 24.91 -16.69
C LYS A 292 -23.20 26.15 -17.23
N ASN A 293 -24.47 26.35 -16.86
CA ASN A 293 -25.16 27.62 -17.03
C ASN A 293 -24.64 28.64 -16.00
N GLY A 294 -23.59 29.38 -16.37
CA GLY A 294 -23.12 30.54 -15.59
C GLY A 294 -21.87 30.29 -14.72
N CYS A 295 -21.11 31.37 -14.56
CA CYS A 295 -19.75 31.46 -14.04
C CYS A 295 -19.49 30.74 -12.71
N GLN A 296 -18.75 29.64 -12.74
CA GLN A 296 -17.85 29.24 -11.64
C GLN A 296 -16.71 28.39 -12.20
N ASN A 297 -15.58 29.04 -12.50
CA ASN A 297 -14.27 28.40 -12.66
C ASN A 297 -13.77 28.05 -11.25
N ASN A 298 -14.20 26.93 -10.69
CA ASN A 298 -13.54 26.40 -9.50
C ASN A 298 -12.32 25.61 -9.96
N ASP A 299 -11.14 25.95 -9.44
CA ASP A 299 -9.90 25.22 -9.75
C ASP A 299 -10.07 23.74 -9.38
N LEU A 300 -9.82 22.86 -10.34
CA LEU A 300 -9.91 21.40 -10.20
C LEU A 300 -9.07 20.90 -9.00
N ASP A 301 -7.96 21.58 -8.75
CA ASP A 301 -7.02 21.33 -7.65
C ASP A 301 -7.68 21.39 -6.27
N SER A 302 -8.75 22.17 -6.12
CA SER A 302 -9.47 22.30 -4.85
C SER A 302 -10.26 21.06 -4.44
N TYR A 303 -10.42 20.07 -5.33
CA TYR A 303 -11.16 18.81 -5.09
C TYR A 303 -10.25 17.58 -4.99
N ILE A 304 -8.96 17.76 -5.27
CA ILE A 304 -7.95 16.69 -5.25
C ILE A 304 -7.75 16.20 -3.82
N MET A 305 -7.77 14.87 -3.66
CA MET A 305 -7.39 14.19 -2.43
C MET A 305 -6.12 13.38 -2.72
N GLU A 306 -5.04 13.72 -2.03
CA GLU A 306 -3.77 13.03 -2.07
C GLU A 306 -3.72 12.02 -0.91
N VAL A 307 -3.42 10.76 -1.24
CA VAL A 307 -3.27 9.67 -0.25
C VAL A 307 -1.88 9.06 -0.38
N ASP A 308 -1.08 9.13 0.69
CA ASP A 308 0.22 8.47 0.74
C ASP A 308 0.07 7.01 1.22
N LEU A 309 0.53 6.05 0.41
CA LEU A 309 0.47 4.61 0.66
C LEU A 309 1.85 3.97 0.79
N GLU A 310 2.92 4.75 0.93
CA GLU A 310 4.30 4.26 0.94
C GLU A 310 4.53 3.19 2.02
N GLY A 311 5.28 2.12 1.70
CA GLY A 311 5.70 1.12 2.68
C GLY A 311 4.62 0.15 3.15
N ASN A 312 3.47 0.06 2.46
CA ASN A 312 2.42 -0.93 2.74
C ASN A 312 2.68 -2.33 2.12
N LEU A 313 3.60 -2.45 1.16
CA LEU A 313 3.89 -3.71 0.43
C LEU A 313 5.28 -4.31 0.73
N ILE A 314 5.94 -3.88 1.81
CA ILE A 314 7.34 -4.23 2.12
C ILE A 314 7.57 -5.75 2.17
N PHE A 315 6.67 -6.50 2.80
CA PHE A 315 6.82 -7.94 2.95
C PHE A 315 6.84 -8.67 1.59
N GLN A 316 5.95 -8.28 0.67
CA GLN A 316 5.88 -8.88 -0.66
C GLN A 316 7.14 -8.60 -1.47
N GLU A 317 7.64 -7.36 -1.42
CA GLU A 317 8.90 -6.97 -2.08
C GLU A 317 10.08 -7.76 -1.52
N VAL A 318 10.12 -8.04 -0.21
CA VAL A 318 11.15 -8.88 0.42
C VAL A 318 11.06 -10.33 -0.06
N VAL A 319 9.87 -10.93 -0.10
CA VAL A 319 9.69 -12.30 -0.58
C VAL A 319 10.13 -12.42 -2.04
N ASN A 320 9.72 -11.49 -2.90
CA ASN A 320 10.15 -11.44 -4.31
C ASN A 320 11.68 -11.28 -4.45
N CYS A 321 12.30 -10.44 -3.61
CA CYS A 321 13.75 -10.30 -3.58
C CYS A 321 14.45 -11.61 -3.18
N VAL A 322 13.92 -12.33 -2.18
CA VAL A 322 14.53 -13.58 -1.69
C VAL A 322 14.41 -14.70 -2.73
N THR A 323 13.25 -14.86 -3.37
CA THR A 323 13.04 -15.91 -4.38
C THR A 323 13.97 -15.75 -5.58
N HIS A 324 14.10 -14.54 -6.15
CA HIS A 324 15.03 -14.31 -7.25
C HIS A 324 16.49 -14.22 -6.81
N GLY A 325 16.75 -13.79 -5.58
CA GLY A 325 18.09 -13.84 -4.98
C GLY A 325 18.65 -15.27 -4.93
N LEU A 326 17.80 -16.26 -4.60
CA LEU A 326 18.16 -17.68 -4.72
C LEU A 326 18.43 -18.08 -6.17
N GLY A 327 17.63 -17.57 -7.12
CA GLY A 327 17.85 -17.75 -8.56
C GLY A 327 19.23 -17.29 -9.03
N ILE A 328 19.76 -16.17 -8.51
CA ILE A 328 21.13 -15.71 -8.83
C ILE A 328 22.16 -16.76 -8.41
N LEU A 329 22.06 -17.29 -7.19
CA LEU A 329 23.01 -18.29 -6.68
C LEU A 329 22.98 -19.56 -7.54
N LEU A 330 21.78 -20.03 -7.88
CA LEU A 330 21.59 -21.17 -8.78
C LEU A 330 22.15 -20.89 -10.18
N ALA A 331 21.92 -19.70 -10.75
CA ALA A 331 22.43 -19.32 -12.06
C ALA A 331 23.97 -19.26 -12.10
N VAL A 332 24.62 -18.81 -11.04
CA VAL A 332 26.09 -18.81 -10.93
C VAL A 332 26.62 -20.26 -10.90
N ILE A 333 26.04 -21.12 -10.07
CA ILE A 333 26.42 -22.55 -10.01
C ILE A 333 26.22 -23.22 -11.37
N ALA A 334 25.05 -23.01 -11.97
CA ALA A 334 24.67 -23.51 -13.29
C ALA A 334 25.66 -23.06 -14.39
N THR A 335 26.12 -21.80 -14.33
CA THR A 335 27.12 -21.25 -15.26
C THR A 335 28.46 -21.94 -15.12
N ILE A 336 28.94 -22.16 -13.88
CA ILE A 336 30.22 -22.83 -13.61
C ILE A 336 30.20 -24.27 -14.13
N LEU A 337 29.12 -25.01 -13.82
CA LEU A 337 28.95 -26.39 -14.27
C LEU A 337 28.93 -26.47 -15.81
N LEU A 338 28.11 -25.65 -16.47
CA LEU A 338 28.03 -25.64 -17.93
C LEU A 338 29.35 -25.20 -18.58
N SER A 339 30.05 -24.24 -17.98
CA SER A 339 31.37 -23.78 -18.44
C SER A 339 32.43 -24.86 -18.38
N ASN A 340 32.35 -25.78 -17.42
CA ASN A 340 33.27 -26.92 -17.32
C ASN A 340 33.01 -27.96 -18.42
N GLU A 341 31.75 -28.25 -18.72
CA GLU A 341 31.36 -29.23 -19.76
C GLU A 341 31.70 -28.78 -21.19
N VAL A 342 31.69 -27.48 -21.46
CA VAL A 342 32.04 -26.96 -22.80
C VAL A 342 33.54 -26.80 -23.02
N LYS A 343 34.39 -27.08 -22.02
CA LYS A 343 35.86 -27.00 -22.20
C LYS A 343 36.31 -28.02 -23.23
N GLY A 344 37.10 -27.56 -24.20
CA GLY A 344 37.58 -28.40 -25.30
C GLY A 344 36.56 -28.63 -26.42
N LYS A 345 35.30 -28.18 -26.27
CA LYS A 345 34.29 -28.26 -27.33
C LYS A 345 34.44 -27.14 -28.37
N PRO A 346 33.86 -27.29 -29.57
CA PRO A 346 33.89 -26.26 -30.60
C PRO A 346 33.35 -24.90 -30.10
N LYS A 347 33.85 -23.80 -30.67
CA LYS A 347 33.54 -22.43 -30.23
C LYS A 347 32.04 -22.11 -30.12
N HIS A 348 31.21 -22.69 -31.00
CA HIS A 348 29.76 -22.46 -30.98
C HIS A 348 29.07 -23.04 -29.73
N TYR A 349 29.61 -24.09 -29.10
CA TYR A 349 29.13 -24.59 -27.80
C TYR A 349 29.41 -23.58 -26.70
N VAL A 350 30.66 -23.11 -26.63
CA VAL A 350 31.11 -22.17 -25.60
C VAL A 350 30.31 -20.86 -25.67
N VAL A 351 30.20 -20.28 -26.87
CA VAL A 351 29.50 -19.00 -27.07
C VAL A 351 28.00 -19.12 -26.75
N SER A 352 27.33 -20.18 -27.23
CA SER A 352 25.89 -20.34 -27.01
C SER A 352 25.54 -20.59 -25.54
N CYS A 353 26.33 -21.41 -24.85
CA CYS A 353 26.16 -21.67 -23.42
C CYS A 353 26.48 -20.42 -22.58
N ALA A 354 27.47 -19.61 -22.99
CA ALA A 354 27.78 -18.35 -22.33
C ALA A 354 26.65 -17.31 -22.47
N ILE A 355 26.05 -17.21 -23.67
CA ILE A 355 24.88 -16.36 -23.92
C ILE A 355 23.71 -16.76 -23.01
N TYR A 356 23.37 -18.06 -22.97
CA TYR A 356 22.31 -18.55 -22.10
C TYR A 356 22.60 -18.30 -20.61
N SER A 357 23.80 -18.62 -20.15
CA SER A 357 24.22 -18.43 -18.76
C SER A 357 24.16 -16.96 -18.33
N THR A 358 24.62 -16.05 -19.21
CA THR A 358 24.56 -14.61 -18.97
C THR A 358 23.11 -14.13 -18.89
N SER A 359 22.23 -14.63 -19.76
CA SER A 359 20.81 -14.28 -19.75
C SER A 359 20.10 -14.66 -18.45
N LEU A 360 20.43 -15.82 -17.86
CA LEU A 360 19.94 -16.25 -16.55
C LEU A 360 20.38 -15.29 -15.45
N ILE A 361 21.67 -14.95 -15.40
CA ILE A 361 22.22 -14.03 -14.39
C ILE A 361 21.55 -12.66 -14.51
N VAL A 362 21.42 -12.13 -15.74
CA VAL A 362 20.80 -10.81 -15.98
C VAL A 362 19.33 -10.79 -15.54
N LEU A 363 18.56 -11.84 -15.82
CA LEU A 363 17.18 -11.96 -15.35
C LEU A 363 17.08 -11.93 -13.83
N TYR A 364 17.75 -12.86 -13.16
CA TYR A 364 17.63 -12.99 -11.70
C TYR A 364 18.20 -11.78 -10.97
N LEU A 365 19.28 -11.18 -11.48
CA LEU A 365 19.86 -9.97 -10.91
C LEU A 365 18.93 -8.76 -11.07
N SER A 366 18.37 -8.57 -12.27
CA SER A 366 17.49 -7.42 -12.54
C SER A 366 16.22 -7.46 -11.68
N SER A 367 15.58 -8.63 -11.57
CA SER A 367 14.43 -8.84 -10.69
C SER A 367 14.77 -8.61 -9.21
N THR A 368 15.89 -9.17 -8.75
CA THR A 368 16.34 -8.99 -7.35
C THR A 368 16.58 -7.52 -7.04
N LEU A 369 17.23 -6.77 -7.93
CA LEU A 369 17.50 -5.34 -7.74
C LEU A 369 16.21 -4.50 -7.81
N TYR A 370 15.28 -4.84 -8.70
CA TYR A 370 13.97 -4.18 -8.79
C TYR A 370 13.22 -4.26 -7.47
N HIS A 371 13.11 -5.46 -6.89
CA HIS A 371 12.43 -5.67 -5.62
C HIS A 371 13.25 -5.18 -4.42
N SER A 372 14.58 -5.19 -4.48
CA SER A 372 15.44 -4.66 -3.39
C SER A 372 15.33 -3.13 -3.24
N PHE A 373 15.19 -2.41 -4.35
CA PHE A 373 15.12 -0.95 -4.35
C PHE A 373 13.69 -0.41 -4.26
N PHE A 374 12.76 -1.19 -3.68
CA PHE A 374 11.35 -0.79 -3.56
C PHE A 374 11.15 0.57 -2.87
N ALA A 375 12.07 0.99 -2.00
CA ALA A 375 12.07 2.27 -1.28
C ALA A 375 12.63 3.46 -2.10
N LEU A 376 13.23 3.24 -3.27
CA LEU A 376 13.89 4.28 -4.07
C LEU A 376 13.19 4.44 -5.44
N GLN A 377 12.08 5.19 -5.52
CA GLN A 377 11.22 5.25 -6.71
C GLN A 377 11.93 5.45 -8.07
N ARG A 378 12.88 6.40 -8.19
CA ARG A 378 13.61 6.64 -9.46
C ARG A 378 14.48 5.43 -9.83
N THR A 379 15.17 4.88 -8.84
CA THR A 379 16.01 3.68 -8.99
C THR A 379 15.15 2.46 -9.33
N ARG A 380 14.04 2.27 -8.59
CA ARG A 380 13.05 1.21 -8.80
C ARG A 380 12.54 1.20 -10.23
N TYR A 381 12.19 2.36 -10.79
CA TYR A 381 11.70 2.46 -12.16
C TYR A 381 12.74 1.98 -13.18
N ILE A 382 14.01 2.37 -13.03
CA ILE A 382 15.10 1.93 -13.91
C ILE A 382 15.25 0.40 -13.86
N PHE A 383 15.27 -0.17 -12.64
CA PHE A 383 15.38 -1.62 -12.50
C PHE A 383 14.11 -2.38 -12.92
N GLN A 384 12.93 -1.76 -12.85
CA GLN A 384 11.70 -2.32 -13.40
C GLN A 384 11.80 -2.51 -14.91
N VAL A 385 12.36 -1.51 -15.61
CA VAL A 385 12.59 -1.61 -17.06
C VAL A 385 13.60 -2.72 -17.34
N PHE A 386 14.70 -2.80 -16.60
CA PHE A 386 15.67 -3.89 -16.76
C PHE A 386 15.07 -5.26 -16.49
N ASP A 387 14.26 -5.41 -15.45
CA ASP A 387 13.58 -6.66 -15.12
C ASP A 387 12.68 -7.14 -16.26
N LYS A 388 11.84 -6.26 -16.81
CA LYS A 388 10.98 -6.59 -17.96
C LYS A 388 11.77 -6.86 -19.24
N CYS A 389 12.84 -6.11 -19.49
CA CYS A 389 13.74 -6.36 -20.62
C CYS A 389 14.45 -7.72 -20.50
N SER A 390 14.81 -8.11 -19.29
CA SER A 390 15.58 -9.33 -19.05
C SER A 390 14.81 -10.62 -19.39
N ILE A 391 13.47 -10.60 -19.36
CA ILE A 391 12.64 -11.71 -19.85
C ILE A 391 12.87 -11.96 -21.35
N TYR A 392 12.92 -10.90 -22.18
CA TYR A 392 13.22 -11.04 -23.61
C TYR A 392 14.63 -11.60 -23.84
N ILE A 393 15.60 -11.16 -23.03
CA ILE A 393 16.98 -11.63 -23.08
C ILE A 393 17.05 -13.12 -22.71
N LEU A 394 16.33 -13.54 -21.67
CA LEU A 394 16.27 -14.94 -21.24
C LEU A 394 15.65 -15.84 -22.31
N ILE A 395 14.51 -15.45 -22.88
CA ILE A 395 13.86 -16.23 -23.93
C ILE A 395 14.83 -16.41 -25.10
N SER A 396 15.42 -15.33 -25.61
CA SER A 396 16.39 -15.37 -26.71
C SER A 396 17.66 -16.17 -26.36
N GLY A 397 18.17 -16.00 -25.13
CA GLY A 397 19.33 -16.71 -24.63
C GLY A 397 19.08 -18.23 -24.52
N SER A 398 17.89 -18.64 -24.06
CA SER A 398 17.53 -20.06 -23.91
C SER A 398 17.43 -20.81 -25.23
N TYR A 399 17.04 -20.12 -26.31
CA TYR A 399 17.00 -20.70 -27.65
C TYR A 399 18.42 -20.94 -28.20
N THR A 400 19.34 -20.04 -27.92
CA THR A 400 20.68 -20.03 -28.55
C THR A 400 21.39 -21.40 -28.52
N PRO A 401 21.57 -22.11 -27.39
CA PRO A 401 22.23 -23.41 -27.38
C PRO A 401 21.49 -24.48 -28.19
N PHE A 402 20.16 -24.61 -28.07
CA PHE A 402 19.40 -25.59 -28.87
C PHE A 402 19.55 -25.35 -30.37
N PHE A 403 19.52 -24.09 -30.79
CA PHE A 403 19.52 -23.74 -32.20
C PHE A 403 20.91 -23.60 -32.82
N THR A 404 21.98 -23.45 -32.04
CA THR A 404 23.35 -23.45 -32.57
C THR A 404 24.06 -24.79 -32.43
N VAL A 405 23.76 -25.55 -31.36
CA VAL A 405 24.42 -26.83 -31.07
C VAL A 405 23.65 -27.98 -31.69
N VAL A 406 22.34 -28.07 -31.45
CA VAL A 406 21.54 -29.27 -31.77
C VAL A 406 21.01 -29.22 -33.20
N VAL A 407 20.14 -28.24 -33.50
CA VAL A 407 19.35 -28.24 -34.75
C VAL A 407 19.99 -27.38 -35.84
N ARG A 408 20.85 -26.41 -35.48
CA ARG A 408 21.49 -25.45 -36.40
C ARG A 408 20.52 -24.61 -37.23
N HIS A 409 19.30 -24.39 -36.73
CA HIS A 409 18.25 -23.64 -37.45
C HIS A 409 18.37 -22.12 -37.23
N GLN A 410 19.20 -21.48 -38.06
CA GLN A 410 19.58 -20.06 -37.94
C GLN A 410 18.43 -19.06 -38.10
N MET A 411 17.44 -19.36 -38.95
CA MET A 411 16.35 -18.42 -39.25
C MET A 411 15.44 -18.19 -38.03
N LEU A 412 15.16 -19.25 -37.28
CA LEU A 412 14.37 -19.16 -36.05
C LEU A 412 15.15 -18.46 -34.94
N LEU A 413 16.46 -18.72 -34.84
CA LEU A 413 17.31 -18.00 -33.90
C LEU A 413 17.34 -16.50 -34.20
N LEU A 414 17.49 -16.12 -35.47
CA LEU A 414 17.43 -14.72 -35.90
C LEU A 414 16.06 -14.10 -35.58
N PHE A 415 14.97 -14.82 -35.86
CA PHE A 415 13.61 -14.38 -35.55
C PHE A 415 13.46 -14.06 -34.05
N VAL A 416 13.85 -14.99 -33.17
CA VAL A 416 13.70 -14.80 -31.72
C VAL A 416 14.54 -13.61 -31.23
N TRP A 417 15.78 -13.44 -31.72
CA TRP A 417 16.62 -12.30 -31.33
C TRP A 417 16.09 -10.95 -31.84
N VAL A 418 15.60 -10.90 -33.08
CA VAL A 418 14.99 -9.67 -33.64
C VAL A 418 13.76 -9.27 -32.85
N PHE A 419 12.86 -10.22 -32.57
CA PHE A 419 11.68 -9.97 -31.75
C PHE A 419 12.06 -9.60 -30.31
N GLY A 420 13.07 -10.26 -29.73
CA GLY A 420 13.61 -9.92 -28.41
C GLY A 420 14.14 -8.49 -28.32
N ILE A 421 14.96 -8.06 -29.29
CA ILE A 421 15.49 -6.68 -29.36
C ILE A 421 14.35 -5.67 -29.56
N SER A 422 13.35 -6.00 -30.39
CA SER A 422 12.18 -5.14 -30.59
C SER A 422 11.37 -4.98 -29.30
N GLY A 423 11.18 -6.07 -28.54
CA GLY A 423 10.51 -6.06 -27.25
C GLY A 423 11.25 -5.22 -26.22
N ILE A 424 12.58 -5.38 -26.13
CA ILE A 424 13.46 -4.54 -25.29
C ILE A 424 13.34 -3.07 -25.66
N SER A 425 13.30 -2.75 -26.95
CA SER A 425 13.20 -1.37 -27.44
C SER A 425 11.87 -0.72 -27.04
N VAL A 426 10.76 -1.44 -27.20
CA VAL A 426 9.44 -0.98 -26.74
C VAL A 426 9.44 -0.80 -25.21
N GLU A 427 10.02 -1.76 -24.48
CA GLU A 427 10.04 -1.72 -23.02
C GLU A 427 10.84 -0.53 -22.49
N ALA A 428 11.99 -0.24 -23.09
CA ALA A 428 12.88 0.84 -22.69
C ALA A 428 12.42 2.24 -23.12
N PHE A 429 11.86 2.39 -24.34
CA PHE A 429 11.64 3.70 -24.96
C PHE A 429 10.17 4.12 -25.10
N ALA A 430 9.21 3.21 -24.91
CA ALA A 430 7.79 3.50 -25.06
C ALA A 430 7.00 3.37 -23.73
N PRO A 431 7.38 4.07 -22.64
CA PRO A 431 6.74 3.90 -21.33
C PRO A 431 5.27 4.34 -21.29
N LEU A 432 4.85 5.24 -22.19
CA LEU A 432 3.48 5.77 -22.25
C LEU A 432 2.55 4.97 -23.17
N TRP A 433 3.00 3.86 -23.76
CA TRP A 433 2.17 3.11 -24.71
C TRP A 433 1.12 2.25 -23.97
N ARG A 434 -0.15 2.60 -24.16
CA ARG A 434 -1.29 1.97 -23.45
C ARG A 434 -1.36 0.44 -23.60
N PHE A 435 -1.01 -0.11 -24.75
CA PHE A 435 -1.08 -1.56 -25.01
C PHE A 435 0.19 -2.32 -24.65
N LYS A 436 1.17 -1.65 -24.01
CA LYS A 436 2.48 -2.23 -23.70
C LYS A 436 2.42 -3.52 -22.89
N GLY A 437 1.55 -3.60 -21.87
CA GLY A 437 1.41 -4.80 -21.03
C GLY A 437 0.95 -6.02 -21.84
N THR A 438 -0.13 -5.86 -22.60
CA THR A 438 -0.67 -6.90 -23.49
C THR A 438 0.34 -7.26 -24.59
N PHE A 439 0.98 -6.28 -25.19
CA PHE A 439 2.02 -6.48 -26.20
C PHE A 439 3.17 -7.32 -25.65
N SER A 440 3.71 -6.96 -24.48
CA SER A 440 4.80 -7.70 -23.87
C SER A 440 4.41 -9.15 -23.55
N LEU A 441 3.21 -9.37 -23.01
CA LEU A 441 2.72 -10.73 -22.75
C LEU A 441 2.60 -11.58 -24.03
N VAL A 442 2.02 -11.01 -25.09
CA VAL A 442 1.89 -11.67 -26.40
C VAL A 442 3.27 -11.99 -26.98
N MET A 443 4.23 -11.06 -26.86
CA MET A 443 5.59 -11.27 -27.33
C MET A 443 6.31 -12.36 -26.53
N TYR A 444 6.20 -12.36 -25.19
CA TYR A 444 6.81 -13.38 -24.34
C TYR A 444 6.31 -14.78 -24.70
N LEU A 445 4.99 -14.96 -24.80
CA LEU A 445 4.39 -16.24 -25.16
C LEU A 445 4.69 -16.61 -26.62
N GLY A 446 4.53 -15.67 -27.55
CA GLY A 446 4.77 -15.91 -28.98
C GLY A 446 6.22 -16.30 -29.27
N MET A 447 7.18 -15.60 -28.66
CA MET A 447 8.60 -15.98 -28.73
C MET A 447 8.84 -17.32 -28.03
N GLY A 448 8.30 -17.52 -26.83
CA GLY A 448 8.50 -18.74 -26.04
C GLY A 448 8.01 -20.00 -26.74
N TRP A 449 6.88 -19.94 -27.45
CA TRP A 449 6.28 -21.07 -28.17
C TRP A 449 6.79 -21.22 -29.62
N SER A 450 7.61 -20.30 -30.12
CA SER A 450 8.09 -20.32 -31.52
C SER A 450 8.89 -21.57 -31.90
N CYS A 451 9.53 -22.25 -30.93
CA CYS A 451 10.22 -23.53 -31.13
C CYS A 451 9.30 -24.67 -31.61
N THR A 452 7.99 -24.55 -31.43
CA THR A 452 7.05 -25.56 -31.94
C THR A 452 7.08 -25.67 -33.47
N TRP A 453 7.49 -24.61 -34.18
CA TRP A 453 7.64 -24.62 -35.63
C TRP A 453 8.66 -25.65 -36.13
N CYS A 454 9.70 -25.91 -35.34
CA CYS A 454 10.75 -26.89 -35.64
C CYS A 454 10.73 -28.07 -34.66
N ILE A 455 9.57 -28.40 -34.08
CA ILE A 455 9.48 -29.45 -33.05
C ILE A 455 9.91 -30.82 -33.57
N ASN A 456 9.64 -31.14 -34.84
CA ASN A 456 10.04 -32.41 -35.45
C ASN A 456 11.57 -32.56 -35.49
N GLU A 457 12.28 -31.47 -35.80
CA GLU A 457 13.74 -31.45 -35.81
C GLU A 457 14.30 -31.59 -34.39
N LEU A 458 13.68 -30.93 -33.41
CA LEU A 458 14.03 -31.07 -31.99
C LEU A 458 13.79 -32.50 -31.48
N ILE A 459 12.67 -33.13 -31.84
CA ILE A 459 12.37 -34.52 -31.46
C ILE A 459 13.41 -35.48 -32.05
N ALA A 460 13.82 -35.26 -33.31
CA ALA A 460 14.80 -36.10 -33.97
C ALA A 460 16.22 -35.93 -33.40
N ALA A 461 16.57 -34.73 -32.94
CA ALA A 461 17.92 -34.40 -32.51
C ALA A 461 18.16 -34.48 -30.99
N LEU A 462 17.13 -34.35 -30.16
CA LEU A 462 17.27 -34.35 -28.71
C LEU A 462 17.13 -35.74 -28.08
N PRO A 463 17.94 -36.06 -27.05
CA PRO A 463 17.70 -37.21 -26.20
C PRO A 463 16.31 -37.14 -25.54
N PRO A 464 15.60 -38.27 -25.34
CA PRO A 464 14.23 -38.25 -24.81
C PRO A 464 14.06 -37.51 -23.49
N ARG A 465 15.03 -37.65 -22.57
CA ARG A 465 15.04 -36.93 -21.28
C ARG A 465 15.21 -35.42 -21.45
N SER A 466 16.07 -35.01 -22.38
CA SER A 466 16.30 -33.59 -22.68
C SER A 466 15.06 -32.94 -23.29
N LEU A 467 14.38 -33.66 -24.20
CA LEU A 467 13.12 -33.22 -24.80
C LEU A 467 11.99 -33.10 -23.75
N GLN A 468 11.84 -34.09 -22.87
CA GLN A 468 10.84 -34.05 -21.80
C GLN A 468 11.05 -32.85 -20.87
N LEU A 469 12.30 -32.54 -20.52
CA LEU A 469 12.64 -31.38 -19.71
C LEU A 469 12.38 -30.05 -20.44
N LEU A 470 12.66 -29.98 -21.74
CA LEU A 470 12.32 -28.80 -22.56
C LEU A 470 10.81 -28.55 -22.57
N ILE A 471 10.00 -29.61 -22.78
CA ILE A 471 8.54 -29.51 -22.75
C ILE A 471 8.05 -29.10 -21.36
N ALA A 472 8.55 -29.75 -20.30
CA ALA A 472 8.20 -29.42 -18.93
C ALA A 472 8.52 -27.96 -18.58
N GLY A 473 9.66 -27.44 -19.04
CA GLY A 473 10.02 -26.04 -18.84
C GLY A 473 9.07 -25.08 -19.54
N GLY A 474 8.71 -25.35 -20.80
CA GLY A 474 7.69 -24.57 -21.53
C GLY A 474 6.32 -24.57 -20.83
N VAL A 475 5.92 -25.71 -20.25
CA VAL A 475 4.70 -25.83 -19.44
C VAL A 475 4.82 -24.99 -18.17
N PHE A 476 5.92 -25.04 -17.43
CA PHE A 476 6.11 -24.20 -16.24
C PHE A 476 6.03 -22.71 -16.56
N TYR A 477 6.68 -22.26 -17.62
CA TYR A 477 6.60 -20.85 -18.05
C TYR A 477 5.16 -20.43 -18.37
N THR A 478 4.40 -21.28 -19.06
CA THR A 478 3.01 -20.99 -19.44
C THR A 478 2.07 -21.05 -18.24
N ALA A 479 2.25 -22.03 -17.34
CA ALA A 479 1.46 -22.21 -16.14
C ALA A 479 1.65 -21.08 -15.11
N GLY A 480 2.77 -20.37 -15.17
CA GLY A 480 2.98 -19.16 -14.37
C GLY A 480 2.14 -17.96 -14.82
N VAL A 481 1.75 -17.88 -16.09
CA VAL A 481 1.11 -16.68 -16.67
C VAL A 481 -0.17 -16.24 -15.95
N PRO A 482 -1.09 -17.14 -15.54
CA PRO A 482 -2.27 -16.74 -14.77
C PRO A 482 -1.91 -15.98 -13.48
N PHE A 483 -0.85 -16.37 -12.77
CA PHE A 483 -0.38 -15.67 -11.58
C PHE A 483 0.26 -14.32 -11.91
N PHE A 484 1.04 -14.26 -13.01
CA PHE A 484 1.58 -12.99 -13.51
C PHE A 484 0.49 -11.97 -13.86
N VAL A 485 -0.61 -12.45 -14.46
CA VAL A 485 -1.73 -11.61 -14.91
C VAL A 485 -2.63 -11.20 -13.74
N ARG A 486 -2.95 -12.13 -12.83
CA ARG A 486 -3.84 -11.88 -11.67
C ARG A 486 -3.22 -10.91 -10.67
N ASN A 487 -1.91 -11.06 -10.41
CA ASN A 487 -1.11 -10.13 -9.62
C ASN A 487 -1.66 -9.79 -8.21
N ASN A 488 -2.29 -10.74 -7.51
CA ASN A 488 -2.71 -10.60 -6.11
C ASN A 488 -1.53 -10.73 -5.11
N ASN A 489 -1.83 -10.70 -3.80
CA ASN A 489 -0.87 -11.01 -2.74
C ASN A 489 -0.12 -12.32 -3.06
N LEU A 490 1.22 -12.26 -3.11
CA LEU A 490 2.14 -13.37 -3.44
C LEU A 490 2.07 -13.94 -4.86
N ASP A 491 1.11 -13.56 -5.70
CA ASP A 491 1.03 -14.07 -7.07
C ASP A 491 2.29 -13.78 -7.88
N HIS A 492 2.88 -12.59 -7.67
CA HIS A 492 4.15 -12.24 -8.28
C HIS A 492 5.29 -13.16 -7.81
N SER A 493 5.29 -13.54 -6.53
CA SER A 493 6.25 -14.50 -5.97
C SER A 493 6.01 -15.91 -6.49
N ILE A 494 4.75 -16.30 -6.72
CA ILE A 494 4.40 -17.59 -7.32
C ILE A 494 4.86 -17.63 -8.79
N TRP A 495 4.61 -16.56 -9.55
CA TRP A 495 5.15 -16.37 -10.90
C TRP A 495 6.66 -16.56 -10.94
N HIS A 496 7.39 -15.94 -10.01
CA HIS A 496 8.84 -16.10 -9.86
C HIS A 496 9.26 -17.57 -9.69
N VAL A 497 8.53 -18.33 -8.87
CA VAL A 497 8.80 -19.76 -8.68
C VAL A 497 8.58 -20.55 -9.97
N PHE A 498 7.52 -20.27 -10.73
CA PHE A 498 7.27 -20.92 -12.03
C PHE A 498 8.38 -20.62 -13.06
N VAL A 499 8.81 -19.36 -13.17
CA VAL A 499 9.93 -18.93 -14.02
C VAL A 499 11.21 -19.68 -13.61
N MET A 500 11.46 -19.78 -12.31
CA MET A 500 12.61 -20.51 -11.78
C MET A 500 12.58 -22.00 -12.14
N MET A 501 11.46 -22.69 -11.92
CA MET A 501 11.30 -24.09 -12.30
C MET A 501 11.46 -24.31 -13.81
N GLY A 502 10.88 -23.43 -14.63
CA GLY A 502 11.06 -23.47 -16.08
C GLY A 502 12.52 -23.34 -16.51
N SER A 503 13.25 -22.39 -15.92
CA SER A 503 14.66 -22.19 -16.20
C SER A 503 15.57 -23.35 -15.75
N ILE A 504 15.24 -24.00 -14.62
CA ILE A 504 15.94 -25.20 -14.13
C ILE A 504 15.76 -26.33 -15.13
N CYS A 505 14.53 -26.58 -15.60
CA CYS A 505 14.26 -27.60 -16.61
C CYS A 505 15.03 -27.36 -17.90
N HIS A 506 15.01 -26.12 -18.43
CA HIS A 506 15.77 -25.77 -19.64
C HIS A 506 17.28 -25.91 -19.44
N TRP A 507 17.81 -25.49 -18.28
CA TRP A 507 19.23 -25.63 -18.00
C TRP A 507 19.65 -27.11 -17.93
N ILE A 508 18.91 -27.97 -17.22
CA ILE A 508 19.22 -29.41 -17.16
C ILE A 508 19.13 -30.04 -18.57
N SER A 509 18.13 -29.65 -19.36
CA SER A 509 17.97 -30.11 -20.74
C SER A 509 19.21 -29.79 -21.60
N ILE A 510 19.71 -28.56 -21.53
CA ILE A 510 20.93 -28.11 -22.24
C ILE A 510 22.16 -28.80 -21.69
N TYR A 511 22.28 -28.95 -20.36
CA TYR A 511 23.40 -29.63 -19.74
C TYR A 511 23.51 -31.07 -20.26
N ILE A 512 22.41 -31.84 -20.28
CA ILE A 512 22.39 -33.21 -20.83
C ILE A 512 22.85 -33.25 -22.28
N VAL A 513 22.36 -32.32 -23.11
CA VAL A 513 22.76 -32.22 -24.53
C VAL A 513 24.26 -32.02 -24.65
N VAL A 514 24.80 -31.04 -23.91
CA VAL A 514 26.23 -30.74 -23.95
C VAL A 514 27.05 -31.92 -23.43
N THR A 515 26.64 -32.62 -22.37
CA THR A 515 27.41 -33.74 -21.81
C THR A 515 27.39 -34.97 -22.73
N GLN A 516 26.25 -35.29 -23.37
CA GLN A 516 26.11 -36.50 -24.19
C GLN A 516 26.79 -36.41 -25.55
N ASP A 517 27.05 -35.20 -26.05
CA ASP A 517 27.80 -34.95 -27.29
C ASP A 517 29.33 -35.18 -27.13
N HIS A 518 29.73 -36.11 -26.26
CA HIS A 518 31.12 -36.58 -26.10
C HIS A 518 31.46 -37.81 -26.95
N ASN A 519 30.50 -38.37 -27.69
CA ASN A 519 30.63 -39.67 -28.37
C ASN A 519 30.68 -39.63 -29.90
N PHE A 520 30.98 -38.47 -30.51
CA PHE A 520 31.19 -38.37 -31.96
C PHE A 520 32.51 -37.65 -32.26
N ASP A 521 33.62 -38.34 -31.98
CA ASP A 521 34.89 -38.18 -32.70
C ASP A 521 35.34 -39.56 -33.19
#